data_AF-A0A935UBN9-F1
#
_entry.id   AF-A0A935UBN9-F1
#
_cell.length_a   1.000
_cell.length_b   1.000
_cell.length_c   1.000
_cell.angle_alpha   90.00
_cell.angle_beta   90.00
_cell.angle_gamma   90.00
#
_symmetry.space_group_name_H-M   'P 1'
#
loop_
_entity.id
_entity.type
_entity.pdbx_description
1 polymer ?
#
loop_
_entity_poly.entity_id
_entity_poly.type
_entity_poly.pdbx_seq_one_letter_code
_entity_poly.pdbx_strand_id
1 'polypeptide(L)'
;MKHAVLALACAFAATAALAQAPAAAPAAPAVETPKPKCDPVPEYPGRLAMSVESKRKVFERDMKNYETCMKAFLEERKAVIKANENGANAAIEGYNTVMKKIREEQEAARQ
;
A
#
# COMPACT_ATOMS: atom_id res chain seq x y z
N MET A 1 -33.18 -68.21 -7.94
CA MET A 1 -32.79 -67.69 -6.61
C MET A 1 -31.31 -67.96 -6.40
N LYS A 2 -30.58 -66.96 -5.87
CA LYS A 2 -29.21 -66.99 -5.31
C LYS A 2 -28.09 -66.35 -6.16
N HIS A 3 -27.86 -65.07 -5.83
CA HIS A 3 -26.58 -64.34 -5.69
C HIS A 3 -25.73 -64.21 -6.97
N ALA A 4 -25.67 -63.09 -7.71
CA ALA A 4 -25.45 -61.69 -7.32
C ALA A 4 -24.31 -61.48 -6.30
N VAL A 5 -23.26 -60.78 -6.77
CA VAL A 5 -22.18 -60.08 -6.05
C VAL A 5 -20.85 -60.82 -5.84
N LEU A 6 -19.84 -60.44 -6.64
CA LEU A 6 -18.43 -60.21 -6.27
C LEU A 6 -17.87 -59.30 -7.40
N ALA A 7 -17.81 -57.97 -7.28
CA ALA A 7 -16.79 -57.17 -6.58
C ALA A 7 -15.36 -57.61 -7.01
N LEU A 8 -14.41 -56.77 -7.43
CA LEU A 8 -14.11 -55.39 -7.07
C LEU A 8 -12.87 -54.98 -7.90
N ALA A 9 -12.64 -53.67 -8.02
CA ALA A 9 -11.34 -53.03 -8.29
C ALA A 9 -10.85 -52.98 -9.75
N CYS A 10 -11.09 -51.83 -10.40
CA CYS A 10 -10.11 -51.16 -11.28
C CYS A 10 -10.58 -49.77 -11.74
N ALA A 11 -11.15 -48.96 -10.83
CA ALA A 11 -11.56 -47.59 -11.17
C ALA A 11 -11.37 -46.63 -9.98
N PHE A 12 -10.17 -46.59 -9.42
CA PHE A 12 -9.76 -45.52 -8.49
C PHE A 12 -8.32 -45.11 -8.78
N ALA A 13 -8.09 -44.57 -9.96
CA ALA A 13 -7.00 -43.64 -10.19
C ALA A 13 -7.60 -42.28 -10.56
N ALA A 14 -8.51 -41.80 -9.71
CA ALA A 14 -8.79 -40.38 -9.63
C ALA A 14 -7.51 -39.75 -9.08
N THR A 15 -6.60 -39.40 -9.99
CA THR A 15 -5.46 -38.56 -9.70
C THR A 15 -5.99 -37.33 -8.99
N ALA A 16 -5.72 -37.26 -7.69
CA ALA A 16 -5.83 -36.09 -6.87
C ALA A 16 -4.91 -35.02 -7.47
N ALA A 17 -5.38 -34.37 -8.53
CA ALA A 17 -4.81 -33.15 -9.06
C ALA A 17 -5.03 -32.09 -7.99
N LEU A 18 -4.05 -32.01 -7.09
CA LEU A 18 -3.67 -30.87 -6.26
C LEU A 18 -4.54 -29.64 -6.49
N ALA A 19 -5.66 -29.57 -5.80
CA ALA A 19 -6.35 -28.33 -5.51
C ALA A 19 -5.49 -27.54 -4.50
N GLN A 20 -4.31 -27.08 -4.95
CA GLN A 20 -3.57 -26.06 -4.23
C GLN A 20 -4.32 -24.76 -4.46
N ALA A 21 -5.28 -24.48 -3.59
CA ALA A 21 -5.84 -23.14 -3.45
C ALA A 21 -4.65 -22.17 -3.26
N PRO A 22 -4.61 -21.04 -3.99
CA PRO A 22 -3.52 -20.09 -3.84
C PRO A 22 -3.41 -19.70 -2.37
N ALA A 23 -2.21 -19.86 -1.82
CA ALA A 23 -1.94 -19.48 -0.43
C ALA A 23 -2.40 -18.03 -0.23
N ALA A 24 -3.23 -17.81 0.80
CA ALA A 24 -3.71 -16.48 1.14
C ALA A 24 -2.51 -15.54 1.27
N ALA A 25 -2.56 -14.40 0.58
CA ALA A 25 -1.49 -13.42 0.62
C ALA A 25 -1.26 -12.99 2.08
N PRO A 26 0.00 -12.95 2.56
CA PRO A 26 0.29 -12.51 3.91
C PRO A 26 -0.22 -11.08 4.12
N ALA A 27 -0.81 -10.83 5.28
CA ALA A 27 -1.23 -9.48 5.66
C ALA A 27 -0.03 -8.54 5.60
N ALA A 28 -0.18 -7.39 4.93
CA ALA A 28 0.89 -6.41 4.83
C ALA A 28 1.30 -5.92 6.23
N PRO A 29 2.60 -5.84 6.55
CA PRO A 29 3.06 -5.34 7.83
C PRO A 29 2.63 -3.88 8.00
N ALA A 30 2.26 -3.51 9.23
CA ALA A 30 1.97 -2.12 9.56
C ALA A 30 3.23 -1.27 9.34
N VAL A 31 3.13 -0.28 8.44
CA VAL A 31 4.23 0.65 8.17
C VAL A 31 4.13 1.78 9.20
N GLU A 32 5.15 1.91 10.05
CA GLU A 32 5.26 3.06 10.95
C GLU A 32 5.47 4.33 10.12
N THR A 33 4.53 5.29 10.24
CA THR A 33 4.63 6.58 9.57
C THR A 33 5.30 7.59 10.53
N PRO A 34 6.41 8.22 10.13
CA PRO A 34 7.05 9.24 10.94
C PRO A 34 6.09 10.40 11.24
N LYS A 35 6.09 10.89 12.47
CA LYS A 35 5.33 12.08 12.88
C LYS A 35 6.18 13.34 12.72
N PRO A 36 5.57 14.50 12.38
CA PRO A 36 6.28 15.77 12.37
C PRO A 36 6.76 16.11 13.79
N LYS A 37 7.98 16.64 13.91
CA LYS A 37 8.59 17.09 15.17
C LYS A 37 8.61 18.62 15.25
N CYS A 38 7.51 19.25 14.85
CA CYS A 38 7.40 20.70 14.74
C CYS A 38 6.86 21.30 16.04
N ASP A 39 7.75 21.40 17.04
CA ASP A 39 7.43 22.01 18.33
C ASP A 39 8.07 23.41 18.48
N PRO A 40 7.43 24.33 19.21
CA PRO A 40 6.10 24.19 19.82
C PRO A 40 4.98 24.35 18.77
N VAL A 41 3.88 23.63 18.98
CA VAL A 41 2.63 23.91 18.27
C VAL A 41 2.10 25.27 18.76
N PRO A 42 1.96 26.28 17.88
CA PRO A 42 1.53 27.60 18.31
C PRO A 42 0.11 27.57 18.84
N GLU A 43 -0.08 28.10 20.04
CA GLU A 43 -1.41 28.28 20.63
C GLU A 43 -1.85 29.73 20.50
N TYR A 44 -3.11 29.94 20.10
CA TYR A 44 -3.64 31.29 19.97
C TYR A 44 -3.73 31.95 21.36
N PRO A 45 -3.05 33.08 21.58
CA PRO A 45 -2.87 33.62 22.93
C PRO A 45 -4.12 34.37 23.45
N GLY A 46 -5.20 34.43 22.67
CA GLY A 46 -6.45 35.11 23.03
C GLY A 46 -6.45 36.60 22.70
N ARG A 47 -7.65 37.18 22.61
CA ARG A 47 -7.87 38.55 22.10
C ARG A 47 -7.09 39.63 22.85
N LEU A 48 -7.01 39.54 24.18
CA LEU A 48 -6.30 40.53 25.00
C LEU A 48 -4.78 40.45 24.83
N ALA A 49 -4.21 39.25 24.71
CA ALA A 49 -2.78 39.12 24.46
C ALA A 49 -2.41 39.62 23.06
N MET A 50 -3.31 39.46 22.08
CA MET A 50 -3.11 39.94 20.71
C MET A 50 -3.13 41.47 20.57
N SER A 51 -3.68 42.20 21.55
CA SER A 51 -3.58 43.67 21.55
C SER A 51 -2.21 44.17 22.02
N VAL A 52 -1.43 43.32 22.69
CA VAL A 52 -0.05 43.62 23.11
C VAL A 52 0.91 43.26 21.98
N GLU A 53 1.58 44.26 21.40
CA GLU A 53 2.43 44.09 20.22
C GLU A 53 3.53 43.03 20.39
N SER A 54 4.19 43.00 21.55
CA SER A 54 5.26 42.03 21.82
C SER A 54 4.75 40.58 21.84
N LYS A 55 3.55 40.34 22.39
CA LYS A 55 2.93 39.02 22.42
C LYS A 55 2.46 38.59 21.03
N ARG A 56 1.87 39.51 20.27
CA ARG A 56 1.50 39.27 18.87
C ARG A 56 2.72 38.89 18.02
N LYS A 57 3.83 39.63 18.11
CA LYS A 57 5.06 39.33 17.34
C LYS A 57 5.65 37.96 17.67
N VAL A 58 5.63 37.56 18.94
CA VAL A 58 6.07 36.22 19.35
C VAL A 58 5.19 35.15 18.72
N PHE A 59 3.87 35.28 18.81
CA PHE A 59 2.94 34.34 18.19
C PHE A 59 3.10 34.26 16.67
N GLU A 60 3.22 35.39 15.97
CA GLU A 60 3.44 35.42 14.52
C GLU A 60 4.75 34.73 14.11
N ARG A 61 5.83 34.93 14.88
CA ARG A 61 7.11 34.24 14.66
C ARG A 61 6.95 32.73 14.87
N ASP A 62 6.31 32.32 15.95
CA ASP A 62 6.15 30.89 16.28
C ASP A 62 5.26 30.19 15.24
N MET A 63 4.21 30.87 14.76
CA MET A 63 3.39 30.44 13.61
C MET A 63 4.23 30.23 12.35
N LYS A 64 5.08 31.20 11.99
CA LYS A 64 5.94 31.11 10.80
C LYS A 64 6.94 29.95 10.90
N ASN A 65 7.51 29.75 12.08
CA ASN A 65 8.44 28.65 12.34
C ASN A 65 7.74 27.30 12.20
N TYR A 66 6.56 27.16 12.81
CA TYR A 66 5.75 25.96 12.72
C TYR A 66 5.33 25.65 11.27
N GLU A 67 4.85 26.67 10.54
CA GLU A 67 4.47 26.53 9.13
C GLU A 67 5.66 26.06 8.27
N THR A 68 6.83 26.65 8.47
CA THR A 68 8.05 26.31 7.74
C THR A 68 8.46 24.86 8.01
N CYS A 69 8.46 24.45 9.27
CA CYS A 69 8.76 23.07 9.66
C CYS A 69 7.77 22.07 9.04
N MET A 70 6.46 22.35 9.14
CA MET A 70 5.43 21.48 8.60
C MET A 70 5.51 21.35 7.08
N LYS A 71 5.79 22.44 6.36
CA LYS A 71 6.00 22.39 4.91
C LYS A 71 7.20 21.52 4.55
N ALA A 72 8.33 21.66 5.24
CA ALA A 72 9.50 20.83 5.01
C ALA A 72 9.17 19.34 5.22
N PHE A 73 8.51 19.00 6.33
CA PHE A 73 8.06 17.63 6.59
C PHE A 73 7.13 17.09 5.49
N LEU A 74 6.18 17.90 5.03
CA LEU A 74 5.27 17.50 3.95
C LEU A 74 5.99 17.26 2.63
N GLU A 75 6.98 18.09 2.28
CA GLU A 75 7.78 17.87 1.07
C GLU A 75 8.59 16.58 1.15
N GLU A 76 9.19 16.27 2.31
CA GLU A 76 9.84 14.98 2.52
C GLU A 76 8.86 13.80 2.35
N ARG A 77 7.65 13.89 2.91
CA ARG A 77 6.65 12.83 2.78
C ARG A 77 6.18 12.68 1.33
N LYS A 78 6.00 13.77 0.60
CA LYS A 78 5.65 13.74 -0.84
C LYS A 78 6.71 13.01 -1.67
N ALA A 79 8.00 13.24 -1.38
CA ALA A 79 9.08 12.55 -2.06
C ALA A 79 9.01 11.02 -1.83
N VAL A 80 8.75 10.60 -0.60
CA VAL A 80 8.57 9.18 -0.25
C VAL A 80 7.35 8.57 -0.95
N ILE A 81 6.22 9.28 -0.94
CA ILE A 81 4.99 8.82 -1.63
C ILE A 81 5.28 8.60 -3.11
N LYS A 82 5.87 9.59 -3.78
CA LYS A 82 6.20 9.51 -5.21
C LYS A 82 7.15 8.35 -5.53
N ALA A 83 8.13 8.09 -4.68
CA ALA A 83 9.04 6.95 -4.87
C ALA A 83 8.29 5.61 -4.80
N ASN A 84 7.36 5.46 -3.85
CA ASN A 84 6.54 4.25 -3.71
C ASN A 84 5.55 4.10 -4.87
N GLU A 85 4.90 5.19 -5.29
CA GLU A 85 4.01 5.19 -6.47
C GLU A 85 4.75 4.77 -7.74
N ASN A 86 5.95 5.29 -7.96
CA ASN A 86 6.78 4.90 -9.10
C ASN A 86 7.13 3.40 -9.06
N GLY A 87 7.47 2.87 -7.89
CA GLY A 87 7.74 1.43 -7.72
C GLY A 87 6.52 0.56 -8.02
N ALA A 88 5.34 0.97 -7.54
CA ALA A 88 4.09 0.27 -7.83
C ALA A 88 3.75 0.29 -9.34
N ASN A 89 3.90 1.45 -9.99
CA ASN A 89 3.65 1.60 -11.42
C ASN A 89 4.60 0.74 -12.26
N ALA A 90 5.89 0.67 -11.90
CA ALA A 90 6.85 -0.19 -12.59
C ALA A 90 6.49 -1.68 -12.47
N ALA A 91 6.00 -2.12 -11.31
CA ALA A 91 5.54 -3.50 -11.12
C ALA A 91 4.29 -3.80 -11.97
N ILE A 92 3.34 -2.86 -12.04
CA ILE A 92 2.14 -2.97 -12.89
C ILE A 92 2.54 -3.06 -14.37
N GLU A 93 3.47 -2.23 -14.82
CA GLU A 93 3.98 -2.26 -16.19
C GLU A 93 4.65 -3.59 -16.53
N GLY A 94 5.50 -4.10 -15.63
CA GLY A 94 6.13 -5.42 -15.80
C GLY A 94 5.10 -6.54 -15.92
N TYR A 95 4.09 -6.56 -15.03
CA TYR A 95 3.00 -7.52 -15.10
C TYR A 95 2.24 -7.43 -16.42
N ASN A 96 1.85 -6.23 -16.84
CA ASN A 96 1.12 -6.01 -18.08
C ASN A 96 1.91 -6.47 -19.31
N THR A 97 3.22 -6.23 -19.31
CA THR A 97 4.14 -6.67 -20.37
C THR A 97 4.17 -8.19 -20.48
N VAL A 98 4.36 -8.90 -19.35
CA VAL A 98 4.39 -10.37 -19.33
C VAL A 98 3.06 -10.94 -19.80
N MET A 99 1.95 -10.44 -19.27
CA MET A 99 0.62 -10.94 -19.62
C MET A 99 0.25 -10.69 -21.08
N LYS A 100 0.73 -9.58 -21.66
CA LYS A 100 0.57 -9.32 -23.10
C LYS A 100 1.34 -10.35 -23.92
N LYS A 101 2.62 -10.58 -23.62
CA LYS A 101 3.45 -11.55 -24.33
C LYS A 101 2.84 -12.96 -24.30
N ILE A 102 2.36 -13.41 -23.13
CA ILE A 102 1.70 -14.71 -22.99
C ILE A 102 0.46 -14.81 -23.89
N ARG A 103 -0.37 -13.75 -23.98
CA ARG A 103 -1.54 -13.74 -24.87
C ARG A 103 -1.13 -13.87 -26.35
N GLU A 104 -0.12 -13.11 -26.78
CA GLU A 104 0.39 -13.16 -28.15
C GLU A 104 0.92 -14.56 -28.50
N GLU A 105 1.68 -15.20 -27.60
CA GLU A 105 2.17 -16.57 -27.78
C GLU A 105 1.02 -17.60 -27.85
N GLN A 106 -0.01 -17.43 -27.02
CA GLN A 106 -1.20 -18.29 -27.05
C GLN A 106 -2.01 -18.14 -28.35
N GLU A 107 -2.12 -16.93 -28.90
CA GLU A 107 -2.78 -16.67 -30.16
C GLU A 107 -2.00 -17.26 -31.34
N ALA A 108 -0.67 -17.09 -31.35
CA ALA A 108 0.20 -17.67 -32.37
C ALA A 108 0.16 -19.20 -32.38
N ALA A 109 0.08 -19.85 -31.21
CA ALA A 109 -0.01 -21.30 -31.10
C ALA A 109 -1.36 -21.89 -31.54
N ARG A 110 -2.39 -21.07 -31.77
CA ARG A 110 -3.70 -21.50 -32.28
C ARG A 110 -3.83 -21.41 -33.81
N GLN A 111 -2.86 -20.81 -34.48
CA GLN A 111 -2.80 -20.70 -35.95
C GLN A 111 -1.92 -21.80 -36.54
#